data_AF-A0A5N7JZ06-F1
#
_entry.id   AF-A0A5N7JZ06-F1
#
_cell.length_a   1.000
_cell.length_b   1.000
_cell.length_c   1.000
_cell.angle_alpha   90.00
_cell.angle_beta   90.00
_cell.angle_gamma   90.00
#
_symmetry.space_group_name_H-M   'P 1'
#
loop_
_entity.id
_entity.type
_entity.pdbx_description
1 polymer ?
#
loop_
_entity_poly.entity_id
_entity_poly.type
_entity_poly.pdbx_seq_one_letter_code
_entity_poly.pdbx_strand_id
1 'polypeptide(L)'
;MMSTISLMAWRRDSNDNPGKTGTYLITLDLRSEREFWLAGIVDKQDRANWKALLPKRIDEYHALRSALEKQAREAGIEIDETYQDPPINALRK
;
A
#
# COMPACT_ATOMS: atom_id res chain seq x y z
N MET A 1 -10.66 -7.87 4.99
CA MET A 1 -9.42 -8.02 5.77
C MET A 1 -8.33 -7.35 4.97
N MET A 2 -8.11 -6.06 5.19
CA MET A 2 -7.07 -5.29 4.50
C MET A 2 -5.92 -5.10 5.50
N SER A 3 -4.97 -6.03 5.48
CA SER A 3 -3.67 -5.88 6.14
C SER A 3 -2.74 -5.14 5.19
N THR A 4 -2.08 -4.08 5.66
CA THR A 4 -1.00 -3.47 4.88
C THR A 4 0.21 -4.38 4.95
N ILE A 5 0.71 -4.77 3.78
CA ILE A 5 1.89 -5.61 3.62
C ILE A 5 2.94 -4.77 2.91
N SER A 6 4.09 -4.60 3.53
CA SER A 6 5.29 -4.11 2.84
C SER A 6 6.23 -5.29 2.65
N LEU A 7 6.60 -5.54 1.40
CA LEU A 7 7.53 -6.59 1.03
C LEU A 7 8.73 -5.93 0.34
N MET A 8 9.91 -6.17 0.90
CA MET A 8 11.17 -5.79 0.27
C MET A 8 12.00 -7.04 0.04
N ALA A 9 12.54 -7.18 -1.17
CA ALA A 9 13.47 -8.24 -1.51
C ALA A 9 14.77 -7.59 -1.99
N TRP A 10 15.87 -7.95 -1.34
CA TRP A 10 17.20 -7.53 -1.74
C TRP A 10 18.01 -8.75 -2.17
N ARG A 11 18.73 -8.65 -3.29
CA ARG A 11 19.59 -9.71 -3.82
C ARG A 11 21.05 -9.28 -3.70
N ARG A 12 21.89 -10.12 -3.11
CA ARG A 12 23.28 -9.76 -2.77
C ARG A 12 24.28 -9.88 -3.93
N ASP A 13 23.96 -10.65 -4.97
CA ASP A 13 25.00 -11.19 -5.86
C ASP A 13 24.88 -10.75 -7.34
N SER A 14 23.76 -10.15 -7.74
CA SER A 14 23.51 -9.51 -9.05
C SER A 14 22.07 -8.99 -9.10
N ASN A 15 21.82 -7.74 -9.48
CA ASN A 15 20.46 -7.30 -9.79
C ASN A 15 20.03 -7.71 -11.21
N ASP A 16 21.00 -7.95 -12.11
CA ASP A 16 20.76 -7.93 -13.56
C ASP A 16 20.77 -9.32 -14.22
N ASN A 17 21.13 -10.37 -13.49
CA ASN A 17 21.13 -11.74 -14.01
C ASN A 17 20.27 -12.68 -13.15
N PRO A 18 18.93 -12.69 -13.36
CA PRO A 18 18.01 -13.48 -12.54
C PRO A 18 18.18 -14.99 -12.69
N GLY A 19 18.88 -15.47 -13.73
CA GLY A 19 19.08 -16.91 -14.00
C GLY A 19 20.21 -17.58 -13.21
N LYS A 20 21.02 -16.82 -12.46
CA LYS A 20 22.08 -17.38 -11.60
C LYS A 20 21.60 -17.60 -10.16
N THR A 21 22.16 -18.61 -9.48
CA THR A 21 21.99 -18.77 -8.03
C THR A 21 22.36 -17.46 -7.33
N GLY A 22 21.52 -17.02 -6.40
CA GLY A 22 21.77 -15.81 -5.63
C GLY A 22 21.12 -15.89 -4.26
N THR A 23 21.68 -15.14 -3.33
CA THR A 23 21.17 -15.02 -1.97
C THR A 23 20.19 -13.86 -1.89
N TYR A 24 19.01 -14.13 -1.32
CA TYR A 24 17.95 -13.14 -1.11
C TYR A 24 17.79 -12.84 0.37
N LEU A 25 17.73 -11.55 0.71
CA LEU A 25 17.18 -11.09 1.97
C LEU A 25 15.76 -10.60 1.71
N ILE A 26 14.79 -11.21 2.38
CA ILE A 26 13.39 -10.86 2.27
C ILE A 26 12.96 -10.25 3.60
N THR A 27 12.41 -9.04 3.54
CA THR A 27 11.81 -8.36 4.68
C THR A 27 10.31 -8.22 4.46
N LEU A 28 9.53 -8.66 5.44
CA LEU A 28 8.08 -8.61 5.43
C LEU A 28 7.60 -7.85 6.67
N ASP A 29 6.98 -6.69 6.44
CA ASP A 29 6.31 -5.93 7.50
C ASP A 29 4.80 -6.14 7.41
N LEU A 30 4.22 -6.67 8.47
CA LEU A 30 2.78 -6.92 8.60
C LEU A 30 2.19 -5.95 9.63
N ARG A 31 1.12 -5.26 9.23
CA ARG A 31 0.29 -4.49 10.17
C ARG A 31 -1.13 -5.01 10.14
N SER A 32 -1.73 -5.14 11.33
CA SER A 32 -3.16 -5.40 11.41
C SER A 32 -3.95 -4.20 10.87
N GLU A 33 -5.14 -4.48 10.33
CA GLU A 33 -6.06 -3.44 9.87
C GLU A 33 -6.31 -2.38 10.97
N ARG A 34 -6.45 -2.83 12.21
CA ARG A 34 -6.60 -1.94 13.37
C ARG A 34 -5.39 -1.01 13.54
N GLU A 35 -4.17 -1.55 13.54
CA GLU A 35 -2.96 -0.74 13.70
C GLU A 35 -2.80 0.27 12.57
N PHE A 36 -3.12 -0.13 11.34
CA PHE A 36 -3.11 0.76 10.18
C PHE A 36 -4.05 1.96 10.38
N TRP A 37 -5.31 1.72 10.72
CA TRP A 37 -6.30 2.80 10.87
C TRP A 37 -6.06 3.66 12.10
N LEU A 38 -5.65 3.07 13.22
CA LEU A 38 -5.38 3.81 14.46
C LEU A 38 -4.14 4.71 14.34
N ALA A 39 -3.20 4.41 13.45
CA ALA A 39 -2.01 5.24 13.23
C ALA A 39 -2.36 6.69 12.83
N GLY A 40 -3.48 6.88 12.13
CA GLY A 40 -3.98 8.21 11.71
C GLY A 40 -4.95 8.87 12.68
N ILE A 41 -5.18 8.31 13.88
CA ILE A 41 -6.10 8.87 14.88
C ILE A 41 -5.27 9.29 16.10
N VAL A 42 -5.18 10.60 16.34
CA VAL A 42 -4.41 11.15 17.46
C VAL A 42 -5.24 11.13 18.74
N ASP A 43 -6.52 11.48 18.65
CA ASP A 43 -7.41 11.54 19.82
C ASP A 43 -7.72 10.16 20.40
N LYS A 44 -7.64 10.04 21.73
CA LYS A 44 -7.79 8.77 22.43
C LYS A 44 -9.24 8.27 22.45
N GLN A 45 -10.22 9.17 22.48
CA GLN A 45 -11.64 8.82 22.45
C GLN A 45 -12.02 8.32 21.05
N ASP A 46 -11.54 8.98 20.01
CA ASP A 46 -11.73 8.56 18.62
C ASP A 46 -11.11 7.19 18.33
N ARG A 47 -9.97 6.86 18.96
CA ARG A 47 -9.36 5.52 18.84
C ARG A 47 -10.26 4.40 19.37
N ALA A 48 -11.11 4.66 20.37
CA ALA A 48 -12.05 3.67 20.87
C ALA A 48 -13.19 3.42 19.86
N ASN A 49 -13.62 4.47 19.17
CA ASN A 49 -14.73 4.45 18.21
C ASN A 49 -14.28 4.46 16.74
N TRP A 50 -13.03 4.11 16.46
CA TRP A 50 -12.40 4.30 15.16
C TRP A 50 -13.17 3.71 13.98
N LYS A 51 -13.82 2.55 14.17
CA LYS A 51 -14.63 1.89 13.13
C LYS A 51 -15.80 2.75 12.65
N ALA A 52 -16.44 3.48 13.57
CA ALA A 52 -17.56 4.36 13.24
C ALA A 52 -17.11 5.59 12.44
N LEU A 53 -15.83 5.96 12.55
CA LEU A 53 -15.23 7.10 11.84
C LEU A 53 -14.74 6.72 10.44
N LEU A 54 -14.58 5.43 10.14
CA LEU A 54 -14.02 4.97 8.86
C LEU A 54 -14.79 5.45 7.63
N PRO A 55 -16.13 5.34 7.55
CA PRO A 55 -16.84 5.70 6.32
C PRO A 55 -16.57 7.15 5.92
N LYS A 56 -16.70 8.07 6.89
CA LYS A 56 -16.41 9.49 6.67
C LYS A 56 -14.96 9.73 6.25
N ARG A 57 -13.99 9.06 6.88
CA ARG A 57 -12.57 9.19 6.53
C ARG A 57 -12.26 8.67 5.13
N ILE A 58 -12.91 7.59 4.71
CA ILE A 58 -12.75 7.04 3.36
C ILE A 58 -13.24 8.07 2.33
N ASP A 59 -14.38 8.71 2.57
CA ASP A 59 -14.90 9.78 1.70
C ASP A 59 -13.94 10.98 1.63
N GLU A 60 -13.39 11.40 2.78
CA GLU A 60 -12.39 12.46 2.87
C GLU A 60 -11.12 12.11 2.07
N TYR A 61 -10.64 10.86 2.16
CA TYR A 61 -9.49 10.39 1.38
C TYR A 61 -9.77 10.31 -0.12
N HIS A 62 -10.98 9.93 -0.53
CA HIS A 62 -11.37 9.99 -1.93
C HIS A 62 -11.38 11.42 -2.48
N ALA A 63 -11.93 12.36 -1.71
CA ALA A 63 -11.92 13.78 -2.09
C ALA A 63 -10.48 14.33 -2.18
N LEU A 64 -9.63 14.01 -1.21
CA LEU A 64 -8.22 14.40 -1.21
C LEU A 64 -7.47 13.82 -2.39
N ARG A 65 -7.65 12.52 -2.67
CA ARG A 65 -7.04 11.84 -3.82
C ARG A 65 -7.42 12.54 -5.11
N SER A 66 -8.72 12.79 -5.33
CA SER A 66 -9.21 13.48 -6.52
C SER A 66 -8.57 14.86 -6.71
N ALA A 67 -8.44 15.65 -5.63
CA ALA A 67 -7.80 16.95 -5.67
C ALA A 67 -6.30 16.87 -6.01
N LEU A 68 -5.57 15.95 -5.39
CA LEU A 68 -4.12 15.76 -5.63
C LEU A 68 -3.86 15.25 -7.05
N GLU A 69 -4.65 14.29 -7.53
CA GLU A 69 -4.50 13.79 -8.90
C GLU A 69 -4.83 14.88 -9.93
N LYS A 70 -5.81 15.74 -9.66
CA LYS A 70 -6.08 16.91 -10.51
C LYS A 70 -4.86 17.83 -10.58
N GLN A 71 -4.27 18.18 -9.44
CA GLN A 71 -3.06 19.02 -9.38
C GLN A 71 -1.87 18.39 -10.12
N ALA A 72 -1.68 17.08 -9.98
CA ALA A 72 -0.63 16.35 -10.69
C ALA A 72 -0.83 16.40 -12.21
N ARG A 73 -2.06 16.18 -12.70
CA ARG A 73 -2.39 16.31 -14.13
C ARG A 73 -2.16 17.74 -14.64
N GLU A 74 -2.54 18.76 -13.87
CA GLU A 74 -2.29 20.17 -14.20
C GLU A 74 -0.80 20.51 -14.26
N ALA A 75 0.03 19.82 -13.46
CA ALA A 75 1.49 19.92 -13.50
C ALA A 75 2.15 19.06 -14.62
N GLY A 76 1.36 18.37 -15.45
CA GLY A 76 1.86 17.51 -16.53
C GLY A 76 2.41 16.17 -16.04
N ILE A 77 2.10 15.76 -14.81
CA ILE A 77 2.49 14.46 -14.26
C ILE A 77 1.46 13.42 -14.70
N GLU A 78 1.91 12.40 -15.43
CA GLU A 78 1.09 11.26 -15.82
C GLU A 78 0.83 10.35 -14.62
N ILE A 79 -0.42 9.89 -14.48
CA ILE A 79 -0.85 8.96 -13.43
C ILE A 79 -1.29 7.68 -14.12
N ASP A 80 -0.62 6.57 -13.83
CA ASP A 80 -1.05 5.26 -14.31
C ASP A 80 -2.26 4.77 -13.49
N GLU A 81 -3.43 4.81 -14.11
CA GLU A 81 -4.68 4.30 -13.54
C GLU A 81 -4.99 2.86 -13.98
N THR A 82 -4.09 2.26 -14.77
CA THR A 82 -4.30 0.97 -15.44
C THR A 82 -3.53 -0.19 -14.80
N TYR A 83 -2.73 0.08 -13.77
CA TYR A 83 -1.99 -0.97 -13.06
C TYR A 83 -2.92 -2.07 -12.57
N GLN A 84 -2.67 -3.29 -13.06
CA GLN A 84 -3.26 -4.52 -12.56
C GLN A 84 -2.18 -5.35 -11.91
N ASP A 85 -2.46 -5.90 -10.73
CA ASP A 85 -1.55 -6.82 -10.09
C ASP A 85 -1.23 -7.99 -11.03
N PRO A 86 0.06 -8.36 -11.18
CA PRO A 86 0.43 -9.47 -12.03
C PRO A 86 -0.21 -10.77 -11.51
N PRO A 87 -0.65 -11.68 -12.39
CA PRO A 87 -1.27 -12.92 -11.97
C PRO A 87 -0.28 -13.75 -11.13
N ILE A 88 -0.70 -14.13 -9.93
CA ILE A 88 0.08 -15.00 -9.06
C ILE A 88 -0.04 -16.44 -9.57
N ASN A 89 0.87 -16.84 -10.47
CA ASN A 89 0.85 -18.17 -11.07
C ASN A 89 1.01 -19.30 -10.05
N ALA A 90 1.66 -19.06 -8.91
CA ALA A 90 1.81 -20.04 -7.83
C ALA A 90 0.47 -20.45 -7.16
N LEU A 91 -0.61 -19.69 -7.38
CA LEU A 91 -1.95 -19.97 -6.87
C LEU A 91 -2.89 -20.55 -7.93
N ARG A 92 -2.43 -20.72 -9.17
CA ARG A 92 -3.19 -21.38 -10.24
C ARG A 92 -3.12 -22.89 -10.01
N LYS A 93 -4.28 -23.54 -9.92
CA LYS A 93 -4.42 -25.00 -9.82
C LYS A 93 -4.02 -25.70 -11.11
#